data_AF-A0AAP8LA41-F1
#
_entry.id   AF-A0AAP8LA41-F1
#
_cell.length_a   1.000
_cell.length_b   1.000
_cell.length_c   1.000
_cell.angle_alpha   90.00
_cell.angle_beta   90.00
_cell.angle_gamma   90.00
#
_symmetry.space_group_name_H-M   'P 1'
#
loop_
_entity.id
_entity.type
_entity.pdbx_description
1 polymer ?
#
loop_
_entity_poly.entity_id
_entity_poly.type
_entity_poly.pdbx_seq_one_letter_code
_entity_poly.pdbx_strand_id
1 'polypeptide(L)'
;IVAVGGGVGHVKEGDRVGIPWLYSACGHCEHCLGGWETLCEQQQNAGYSVNGGFAEYALADANYVGLLPKEVGFVEIAPVLCAGVTVYKGLKVTDT
;
A
#
# COMPACT_ATOMS: atom_id res chain seq x y z
N ILE A 1 -0.46 8.07 -10.78
CA ILE A 1 1.00 8.28 -10.69
C ILE A 1 1.35 9.43 -11.62
N VAL A 2 2.12 10.41 -11.13
CA VAL A 2 2.56 11.59 -11.95
C VAL A 2 4.03 11.53 -12.35
N ALA A 3 4.85 10.72 -11.67
CA ALA A 3 6.26 10.46 -11.99
C ALA A 3 6.67 9.10 -11.41
N VAL A 4 7.67 8.45 -12.01
CA VAL A 4 8.17 7.13 -11.57
C VAL A 4 9.70 7.14 -11.50
N GLY A 5 10.27 6.51 -10.47
CA GLY A 5 11.72 6.36 -10.35
C GLY A 5 12.30 5.43 -11.42
N GLY A 6 13.48 5.73 -11.96
CA GLY A 6 14.04 5.04 -13.14
C GLY A 6 14.28 3.54 -13.02
N GLY A 7 14.26 2.96 -11.81
CA GLY A 7 14.38 1.52 -11.57
C GLY A 7 13.05 0.77 -11.46
N VAL A 8 11.92 1.47 -11.53
CA VAL A 8 10.59 0.87 -11.37
C VAL A 8 10.01 0.50 -12.72
N GLY A 9 9.67 -0.78 -12.91
CA GLY A 9 9.19 -1.30 -14.20
C GLY A 9 7.75 -1.84 -14.21
N HIS A 10 7.14 -2.08 -13.05
CA HIS A 10 5.81 -2.72 -12.94
C HIS A 10 4.64 -1.75 -12.78
N VAL A 11 4.92 -0.46 -12.56
CA VAL A 11 3.95 0.64 -12.58
C VAL A 11 4.48 1.77 -13.46
N LYS A 12 3.58 2.61 -13.98
CA LYS A 12 3.93 3.72 -14.88
C LYS A 12 3.12 4.98 -14.59
N GLU A 13 3.59 6.10 -15.13
CA GLU A 13 2.82 7.35 -15.14
C GLU A 13 1.42 7.14 -15.71
N GLY A 14 0.42 7.79 -15.09
CA GLY A 14 -1.00 7.59 -15.40
C GLY A 14 -1.67 6.43 -14.66
N ASP A 15 -0.94 5.47 -14.08
CA ASP A 15 -1.56 4.39 -13.32
C ASP A 15 -2.30 4.93 -12.08
N ARG A 16 -3.47 4.35 -11.81
CA ARG A 16 -4.27 4.66 -10.62
C ARG A 16 -3.78 3.77 -9.48
N VAL A 17 -3.27 4.39 -8.42
CA VAL A 17 -2.71 3.67 -7.28
C VAL A 17 -3.23 4.22 -5.95
N GLY A 18 -3.28 3.35 -4.96
CA GLY A 18 -3.54 3.67 -3.56
C GLY A 18 -2.28 3.52 -2.72
N ILE A 19 -2.10 4.41 -1.74
CA ILE A 19 -1.05 4.30 -0.72
C ILE A 19 -1.69 3.73 0.55
N PRO A 20 -1.45 2.46 0.90
CA PRO A 20 -2.01 1.86 2.12
C PRO A 20 -1.21 2.28 3.36
N TRP A 21 -1.60 1.75 4.52
CA TRP A 21 -0.90 1.97 5.80
C TRP A 21 0.57 1.51 5.76
N LEU A 22 0.82 0.30 5.24
CA LEU A 22 2.17 -0.23 5.10
C LEU A 22 2.86 0.47 3.92
N TYR A 23 3.83 1.33 4.22
CA TYR A 23 4.57 2.08 3.21
C TYR A 23 5.70 1.24 2.61
N SER A 24 6.42 0.51 3.47
CA SER A 24 7.50 -0.39 3.08
C SER A 24 7.79 -1.37 4.21
N ALA A 25 8.41 -2.50 3.88
CA ALA A 25 9.02 -3.46 4.80
C ALA A 25 10.36 -3.96 4.23
N CYS A 26 11.17 -4.64 5.04
CA CYS A 26 12.54 -5.03 4.65
C CYS A 26 12.60 -6.05 3.50
N GLY A 27 11.53 -6.80 3.24
CA GLY A 27 11.46 -7.78 2.15
C GLY A 27 12.23 -9.09 2.37
N HIS A 28 13.00 -9.22 3.47
CA HIS A 28 13.90 -10.37 3.67
C HIS A 28 13.84 -11.01 5.07
N CYS A 29 13.08 -10.46 6.02
CA CYS A 29 12.87 -11.13 7.33
C CYS A 29 11.86 -12.28 7.22
N GLU A 30 11.74 -13.10 8.27
CA GLU A 30 10.82 -14.24 8.30
C GLU A 30 9.37 -13.84 8.00
N HIS A 31 8.92 -12.69 8.53
CA HIS A 31 7.58 -12.17 8.27
C HIS A 31 7.41 -11.76 6.81
N CYS A 32 8.39 -11.07 6.22
CA CYS A 32 8.31 -10.65 4.82
C CYS A 32 8.32 -11.87 3.88
N LEU A 33 9.26 -12.80 4.08
CA LEU A 33 9.36 -14.02 3.28
C LEU A 33 8.15 -14.95 3.47
N GLY A 34 7.49 -14.89 4.63
CA GLY A 34 6.27 -15.62 4.94
C GLY A 34 4.97 -14.96 4.45
N GLY A 35 5.03 -13.81 3.78
CA GLY A 35 3.84 -13.08 3.31
C GLY A 35 3.08 -12.32 4.41
N TRP A 36 3.73 -12.10 5.56
CA TRP A 36 3.24 -11.35 6.71
C TRP A 36 4.04 -10.05 6.92
N GLU A 37 4.41 -9.39 5.83
CA GLU A 37 5.22 -8.15 5.84
C GLU A 37 4.66 -7.03 6.73
N THR A 38 3.36 -7.02 7.04
CA THR A 38 2.75 -6.12 8.03
C THR A 38 3.24 -6.32 9.46
N LEU A 39 3.94 -7.43 9.74
CA LEU A 39 4.59 -7.73 11.02
C LEU A 39 6.09 -7.44 10.99
N CYS A 40 6.63 -6.90 9.89
CA CYS A 40 8.04 -6.56 9.81
C CYS A 40 8.40 -5.49 10.85
N GLU A 41 9.43 -5.76 11.65
CA GLU A 41 9.93 -4.82 12.67
C GLU A 41 10.60 -3.57 12.07
N GLN A 42 11.01 -3.65 10.80
CA GLN A 42 11.58 -2.53 10.05
C GLN A 42 10.54 -1.85 9.14
N GLN A 43 9.25 -2.14 9.31
CA GLN A 43 8.22 -1.52 8.50
C GLN A 43 8.21 0.01 8.68
N GLN A 44 7.81 0.71 7.63
CA GLN A 44 7.48 2.12 7.68
C GLN A 44 6.00 2.29 7.39
N ASN A 45 5.37 3.26 8.04
CA ASN A 45 3.93 3.47 7.94
C ASN A 45 3.60 4.89 7.46
N ALA A 46 2.77 4.96 6.42
CA ALA A 46 2.40 6.21 5.77
C ALA A 46 1.59 7.09 6.72
N GLY A 47 2.05 8.34 6.93
CA GLY A 47 1.42 9.28 7.85
C GLY A 47 1.80 9.08 9.32
N TYR A 48 2.73 8.18 9.62
CA TYR A 48 3.24 7.96 10.97
C TYR A 48 4.77 8.10 11.03
N SER A 49 5.49 7.14 10.46
CA SER A 49 6.97 7.16 10.44
C SER A 49 7.55 7.77 9.16
N VAL A 50 6.72 7.90 8.12
CA VAL A 50 7.02 8.62 6.87
C VAL A 50 5.82 9.49 6.47
N ASN A 51 6.04 10.49 5.62
CA ASN A 51 4.96 11.38 5.16
C ASN A 51 3.83 10.59 4.49
N GLY A 52 2.58 10.95 4.84
CA GLY A 52 1.36 10.31 4.33
C GLY A 52 0.69 11.11 3.21
N GLY A 53 -0.57 10.77 2.93
CA GLY A 53 -1.35 11.31 1.80
C GLY A 53 -2.14 12.60 2.06
N PHE A 54 -2.01 13.26 3.21
CA PHE A 54 -2.65 14.56 3.46
C PHE A 54 -1.86 15.71 2.83
N ALA A 55 -1.67 15.60 1.52
CA ALA A 55 -0.94 16.52 0.66
C ALA A 55 -1.43 16.35 -0.79
N GLU A 56 -1.15 17.31 -1.66
CA GLU A 56 -1.46 17.21 -3.10
C GLU A 56 -0.58 16.16 -3.81
N TYR A 57 0.62 15.92 -3.27
CA TYR A 57 1.57 14.93 -3.75
C TYR A 57 2.16 14.14 -2.59
N ALA A 58 2.35 12.84 -2.78
CA ALA A 58 3.00 11.96 -1.84
C ALA A 58 3.96 11.01 -2.59
N LEU A 59 5.10 10.72 -1.99
CA LEU A 59 5.97 9.63 -2.43
C LEU A 59 5.39 8.30 -1.92
N ALA A 60 5.63 7.21 -2.66
CA ALA A 60 5.27 5.87 -2.24
C ALA A 60 6.28 4.87 -2.80
N ASP A 61 6.54 3.79 -2.05
CA ASP A 61 7.30 2.67 -2.59
C ASP A 61 6.46 1.94 -3.63
N ALA A 62 6.99 1.80 -4.85
CA ALA A 62 6.29 1.17 -5.96
C ALA A 62 5.89 -0.29 -5.67
N ASN A 63 6.56 -0.98 -4.76
CA ASN A 63 6.23 -2.36 -4.39
C ASN A 63 5.05 -2.47 -3.42
N TYR A 64 4.67 -1.37 -2.76
CA TYR A 64 3.63 -1.35 -1.71
C TYR A 64 2.38 -0.57 -2.10
N VAL A 65 2.36 0.05 -3.28
CA VAL A 65 1.16 0.68 -3.81
C VAL A 65 0.16 -0.36 -4.32
N GLY A 66 -1.13 -0.14 -4.03
CA GLY A 66 -2.22 -0.95 -4.57
C GLY A 66 -2.67 -0.42 -5.93
N LEU A 67 -2.63 -1.23 -6.99
CA LEU A 67 -3.23 -0.89 -8.28
C LEU A 67 -4.76 -0.83 -8.15
N LEU A 68 -5.36 0.26 -8.65
CA LEU A 68 -6.80 0.51 -8.50
C LEU A 68 -7.55 0.22 -9.81
N PRO A 69 -8.76 -0.38 -9.73
CA PRO A 69 -9.63 -0.57 -10.89
C PRO A 69 -10.04 0.78 -11.49
N LYS A 70 -10.23 0.82 -12.81
CA LYS A 70 -10.57 2.06 -13.52
C LYS A 70 -12.01 2.51 -13.27
N GLU A 71 -12.86 1.57 -12.88
CA GLU A 71 -14.31 1.71 -12.79
C GLU A 71 -14.76 2.34 -11.47
N VAL A 72 -13.90 2.36 -10.44
CA VAL A 72 -14.23 2.91 -9.11
C VAL A 72 -13.57 4.27 -8.93
N GLY A 73 -14.29 5.27 -8.43
CA GLY A 73 -13.73 6.59 -8.15
C GLY A 73 -12.74 6.58 -6.97
N PHE A 74 -11.90 7.62 -6.88
CA PHE A 74 -10.86 7.71 -5.86
C PHE A 74 -11.44 7.90 -4.45
N VAL A 75 -12.54 8.63 -4.32
CA VAL A 75 -13.19 8.89 -3.03
C VAL A 75 -13.78 7.60 -2.47
N GLU A 76 -14.42 6.80 -3.32
CA GLU A 76 -15.08 5.56 -2.96
C GLU A 76 -14.07 4.46 -2.59
N ILE A 77 -12.94 4.37 -3.31
CA ILE A 77 -11.94 3.32 -3.08
C ILE A 77 -10.98 3.65 -1.93
N ALA A 78 -10.78 4.93 -1.58
CA ALA A 78 -9.89 5.36 -0.51
C ALA A 78 -10.08 4.62 0.83
N PRO A 79 -11.30 4.48 1.40
CA PRO A 79 -11.49 3.76 2.66
C PRO A 79 -11.21 2.25 2.55
N VAL A 80 -11.24 1.67 1.35
CA VAL A 80 -10.93 0.24 1.14
C VAL A 80 -9.48 -0.07 1.46
N LEU A 81 -8.57 0.88 1.20
CA LEU A 81 -7.12 0.74 1.45
C LEU A 81 -6.74 0.69 2.94
N CYS A 82 -7.71 0.95 3.84
CA CYS A 82 -7.51 0.89 5.29
C CYS A 82 -8.61 0.04 5.96
N ALA A 83 -9.82 0.57 6.08
CA ALA A 83 -10.92 -0.13 6.74
C ALA A 83 -11.30 -1.41 5.97
N GLY A 84 -11.39 -1.33 4.63
CA GLY A 84 -11.76 -2.47 3.80
C GLY A 84 -10.79 -3.64 3.92
N VAL A 85 -9.49 -3.42 3.70
CA VAL A 85 -8.47 -4.46 3.81
C VAL A 85 -8.37 -5.03 5.23
N THR A 86 -8.53 -4.19 6.25
CA THR A 86 -8.51 -4.62 7.66
C THR A 86 -9.66 -5.56 7.97
N VAL A 87 -10.89 -5.20 7.61
CA VAL A 87 -12.08 -6.04 7.84
C VAL A 87 -12.01 -7.30 6.99
N TYR A 88 -11.60 -7.20 5.72
CA TYR A 88 -11.47 -8.37 4.84
C TYR A 88 -10.46 -9.39 5.39
N LYS A 89 -9.28 -8.94 5.83
CA LYS A 89 -8.30 -9.83 6.48
C LYS A 89 -8.84 -10.39 7.78
N GLY A 90 -9.55 -9.59 8.59
CA GLY A 90 -10.21 -10.05 9.80
C GLY A 90 -11.15 -11.22 9.53
N LEU A 91 -12.06 -11.07 8.55
CA LEU A 91 -12.97 -12.14 8.12
C LEU A 91 -12.22 -13.40 7.69
N LYS A 92 -11.18 -13.26 6.85
CA LYS A 92 -10.36 -14.41 6.39
C LYS A 92 -9.63 -15.15 7.51
N VAL A 93 -9.30 -14.47 8.61
CA VAL A 93 -8.63 -15.10 9.77
C VAL A 93 -9.64 -15.81 10.68
N THR A 94 -10.90 -15.35 10.70
CA THR A 94 -11.97 -15.95 11.49
C THR A 94 -12.77 -17.04 10.76
N ASP A 95 -12.64 -17.12 9.43
CA ASP A 95 -13.27 -18.15 8.60
C ASP A 95 -12.49 -19.46 8.75
N THR A 96 -12.87 -20.27 9.75
CA THR A 96 -12.32 -21.60 10.08
C THR A 96 -13.07 -22.72 9.37
#